data_AF-D0MR69-F1
#
_entry.id   AF-D0MR69-F1
#
_cell.length_a   1.000
_cell.length_b   1.000
_cell.length_c   1.000
_cell.angle_alpha   90.00
_cell.angle_beta   90.00
_cell.angle_gamma   90.00
#
_symmetry.space_group_name_H-M   'P 1'
#
loop_
_entity.id
_entity.type
_entity.pdbx_description
1 polymer ?
#
loop_
_entity_poly.entity_id
_entity_poly.type
_entity_poly.pdbx_seq_one_letter_code
_entity_poly.pdbx_strand_id
1 'polypeptide(L)'
;MKQYHKEPQYTSTDANFNLWSPRTRGRSIRGRRAVKKHSNEFTRSTLCKYEDVSNIGVVLDSAPCHAPAETVFNEPEFQAATLLRFGPDSPMLNPIENVLSAFKSKVKDYMTGRRVHNIAVPQGTTMKAHRHQFLQEAAHTLFPLVATAPLNVSCYRYTLTFHVKVTDFDNMPVGRCLMEIS
;
A
#
# COMPACT_ATOMS: atom_id res chain seq x y z
N MET A 1 4.49 -21.12 30.25
CA MET A 1 3.26 -21.07 29.44
C MET A 1 2.90 -19.61 29.19
N LYS A 2 2.96 -19.09 27.95
CA LYS A 2 2.53 -17.71 27.65
C LYS A 2 1.10 -17.74 27.11
N GLN A 3 0.14 -17.27 27.91
CA GLN A 3 -1.26 -17.14 27.51
C GLN A 3 -1.41 -16.01 26.48
N TYR A 4 -1.98 -16.33 25.33
CA TYR A 4 -2.40 -15.36 24.32
C TYR A 4 -3.91 -15.19 24.43
N HIS A 5 -4.39 -13.99 24.74
CA HIS A 5 -5.82 -13.69 24.71
C HIS A 5 -6.25 -13.25 23.30
N LYS A 6 -7.42 -13.72 22.85
CA LYS A 6 -8.04 -13.38 21.56
C LYS A 6 -9.12 -12.33 21.83
N GLU A 7 -8.97 -11.14 21.28
CA GLU A 7 -10.12 -10.30 20.93
C GLU A 7 -10.25 -10.22 19.41
N PRO A 8 -11.44 -10.45 18.84
CA PRO A 8 -11.67 -10.30 17.40
C PRO A 8 -11.81 -8.81 17.04
N GLN A 9 -10.79 -8.25 16.40
CA GLN A 9 -10.93 -6.95 15.74
C GLN A 9 -11.54 -7.13 14.35
N TYR A 10 -12.76 -6.63 14.17
CA TYR A 10 -13.43 -6.50 12.88
C TYR A 10 -12.89 -5.27 12.16
N THR A 11 -12.36 -5.44 10.95
CA THR A 11 -12.14 -4.34 10.01
C THR A 11 -12.78 -4.74 8.69
N SER A 12 -13.94 -4.14 8.39
CA SER A 12 -14.54 -4.16 7.07
C SER A 12 -13.54 -3.54 6.10
N THR A 13 -13.04 -4.31 5.14
CA THR A 13 -12.53 -3.73 3.90
C THR A 13 -13.69 -3.78 2.93
N ASP A 14 -14.06 -2.64 2.33
CA ASP A 14 -15.16 -2.47 1.35
C ASP A 14 -14.99 -3.24 0.03
N ALA A 15 -14.23 -4.33 0.04
CA ALA A 15 -14.36 -5.39 -0.92
C ALA A 15 -15.31 -6.43 -0.31
N ASN A 16 -16.55 -6.50 -0.81
CA ASN A 16 -17.53 -7.57 -0.58
C ASN A 16 -17.03 -8.99 -0.98
N PHE A 17 -15.72 -9.17 -1.16
CA PHE A 17 -15.06 -10.46 -1.08
C PHE A 17 -14.59 -10.65 0.35
N ASN A 18 -15.39 -11.38 1.15
CA ASN A 18 -14.98 -11.90 2.45
C ASN A 18 -13.79 -12.87 2.26
N LEU A 19 -12.59 -12.33 2.06
CA LEU A 19 -11.35 -13.05 2.22
C LEU A 19 -11.11 -13.15 3.72
N TRP A 20 -11.77 -14.11 4.37
CA TRP A 20 -11.46 -14.48 5.74
C TRP A 20 -10.02 -15.01 5.78
N SER A 21 -9.08 -14.10 6.06
CA SER A 21 -7.75 -14.45 6.50
C SER A 21 -7.68 -14.12 7.98
N PRO A 22 -7.60 -15.10 8.90
CA PRO A 22 -7.16 -14.79 10.24
C PRO A 22 -5.79 -14.11 10.10
N ARG A 23 -5.65 -12.90 10.67
CA ARG A 23 -4.36 -12.19 10.82
C ARG A 23 -3.41 -13.10 11.59
N THR A 24 -2.79 -14.02 10.88
CA THR A 24 -1.82 -14.96 11.40
C THR A 24 -0.48 -14.33 11.12
N ARG A 25 0.13 -13.82 12.21
CA ARG A 25 1.55 -13.43 12.37
C ARG A 25 1.91 -11.96 12.16
N GLY A 26 1.19 -11.09 12.86
CA GLY A 26 1.75 -9.85 13.39
C GLY A 26 1.75 -9.87 14.92
N ARG A 27 2.18 -10.96 15.56
CA ARG A 27 2.27 -11.02 17.02
C ARG A 27 3.69 -10.69 17.45
N SER A 28 3.84 -9.55 18.12
CA SER A 28 5.02 -9.27 18.91
C SER A 28 4.85 -9.81 20.34
N ILE A 29 5.96 -10.08 21.02
CA ILE A 29 5.99 -10.37 22.45
C ILE A 29 5.41 -9.14 23.17
N ARG A 30 4.53 -9.35 24.17
CA ARG A 30 3.92 -8.28 25.00
C ARG A 30 5.02 -7.29 25.44
N GLY A 31 4.88 -6.02 25.07
CA GLY A 31 5.88 -4.97 25.34
C GLY A 31 6.88 -4.66 24.20
N ARG A 32 6.84 -5.37 23.07
CA ARG A 32 7.57 -5.00 21.84
C ARG A 32 6.60 -4.71 20.71
N ARG A 33 6.90 -3.77 19.82
CA ARG A 33 6.12 -3.51 18.60
C ARG A 33 6.57 -4.46 17.50
N ALA A 34 5.65 -4.97 16.66
CA ALA A 34 6.01 -5.75 15.48
C ALA A 34 6.61 -4.82 14.42
N VAL A 35 7.91 -4.53 14.53
CA VAL A 35 8.65 -3.74 13.53
C VAL A 35 8.93 -4.67 12.35
N LYS A 36 8.19 -4.51 11.24
CA LYS A 36 8.59 -5.15 9.98
C LYS A 36 9.87 -4.46 9.51
N LYS A 37 11.03 -5.09 9.74
CA LYS A 37 12.35 -4.69 9.19
C LYS A 37 12.33 -4.42 7.67
N HIS A 38 11.32 -4.96 6.98
CA HIS A 38 11.13 -4.87 5.55
C HIS A 38 10.94 -3.44 5.00
N SER A 39 10.37 -2.49 5.76
CA SER A 39 10.12 -1.14 5.22
C SER A 39 11.40 -0.37 4.97
N ASN A 40 12.31 -0.31 5.95
CA ASN A 40 13.56 0.43 5.80
C ASN A 40 14.47 -0.22 4.76
N GLU A 41 14.51 -1.56 4.72
CA GLU A 41 15.25 -2.30 3.69
C GLU A 41 14.70 -2.03 2.29
N PHE A 42 13.38 -1.97 2.14
CA PHE A 42 12.74 -1.60 0.87
C PHE A 42 13.08 -0.15 0.47
N THR A 43 13.05 0.79 1.42
CA THR A 43 13.46 2.18 1.17
C THR A 43 14.92 2.24 0.71
N ARG A 44 15.86 1.59 1.41
CA ARG A 44 17.27 1.51 0.99
C ARG A 44 17.42 0.92 -0.41
N SER A 45 16.85 -0.27 -0.65
CA SER A 45 16.91 -0.93 -1.95
C SER A 45 16.30 -0.09 -3.08
N THR A 46 15.33 0.76 -2.78
CA THR A 46 14.74 1.68 -3.75
C THR A 46 15.65 2.87 -4.01
N LEU A 47 16.23 3.48 -2.97
CA LEU A 47 17.15 4.62 -3.10
C LEU A 47 18.46 4.23 -3.81
N CYS A 48 18.98 3.03 -3.57
CA CYS A 48 20.16 2.49 -4.27
C CYS A 48 19.99 2.34 -5.79
N LYS A 49 18.77 2.50 -6.33
CA LYS A 49 18.53 2.48 -7.79
C LYS A 49 18.88 3.80 -8.46
N TYR A 50 19.11 4.86 -7.69
CA TYR A 50 19.45 6.19 -8.17
C TYR A 50 20.93 6.45 -7.94
N GLU A 51 21.61 7.00 -8.94
CA GLU A 51 23.02 7.42 -8.82
C GLU A 51 23.15 8.64 -7.89
N ASP A 52 22.16 9.54 -7.91
CA ASP A 52 22.05 10.69 -7.03
C ASP A 52 20.64 10.76 -6.43
N VAL A 53 20.59 10.95 -5.10
CA VAL A 53 19.35 11.02 -4.32
C VAL A 53 18.99 12.45 -3.89
N SER A 54 19.80 13.46 -4.24
CA SER A 54 19.63 14.86 -3.82
C SER A 54 18.28 15.48 -4.23
N ASN A 55 17.68 14.97 -5.31
CA ASN A 55 16.37 15.41 -5.83
C ASN A 55 15.27 14.34 -5.63
N ILE A 56 15.48 13.39 -4.72
CA ILE A 56 14.52 12.32 -4.45
C ILE A 56 13.74 12.62 -3.18
N GLY A 57 12.42 12.80 -3.33
CA GLY A 57 11.47 12.88 -2.23
C GLY A 57 10.78 11.53 -2.00
N VAL A 58 10.89 10.98 -0.79
CA VAL A 58 10.16 9.79 -0.35
C VAL A 58 9.02 10.21 0.55
N VAL A 59 7.79 9.85 0.17
CA VAL A 59 6.59 10.21 0.91
C VAL A 59 6.05 8.98 1.64
N LEU A 60 5.89 9.07 2.96
CA LEU A 60 5.37 7.98 3.80
C LEU A 60 4.13 8.43 4.58
N ASP A 61 3.17 7.52 4.75
CA ASP A 61 2.05 7.72 5.66
C ASP A 61 2.49 7.53 7.13
N SER A 62 1.54 7.69 8.04
CA SER A 62 1.76 7.58 9.48
C SER A 62 1.74 6.12 10.00
N ALA A 63 1.75 5.11 9.11
CA ALA A 63 1.65 3.71 9.54
C ALA A 63 2.82 3.33 10.46
N PRO A 64 2.58 2.53 11.53
CA PRO A 64 3.61 2.20 12.52
C PRO A 64 4.88 1.54 11.98
N CYS A 65 4.83 0.93 10.78
CA CYS A 65 5.99 0.35 10.12
C CYS A 65 6.98 1.39 9.56
N HIS A 66 6.53 2.63 9.33
CA HIS A 66 7.36 3.74 8.88
C HIS A 66 7.90 4.59 10.02
N ALA A 67 7.55 4.28 11.28
CA ALA A 67 8.07 4.98 12.45
C ALA A 67 9.61 5.07 12.53
N PRO A 68 10.41 4.09 12.04
CA PRO A 68 11.87 4.20 12.06
C PRO A 68 12.46 4.69 10.73
N ALA A 69 11.68 5.26 9.81
CA ALA A 69 12.16 5.60 8.46
C ALA A 69 13.34 6.59 8.50
N GLU A 70 13.35 7.55 9.43
CA GLU A 70 14.40 8.54 9.65
C GLU A 70 15.78 7.91 9.81
N THR A 71 15.85 6.70 10.36
CA THR A 71 17.14 5.99 10.51
C THR A 71 17.83 5.75 9.17
N VAL A 72 17.07 5.57 8.09
CA VAL A 72 17.61 5.45 6.73
C VAL A 72 18.13 6.79 6.21
N PHE A 73 17.38 7.87 6.42
CA PHE A 73 17.76 9.21 5.93
C PHE A 73 18.87 9.87 6.75
N ASN A 74 19.23 9.28 7.90
CA ASN A 74 20.42 9.67 8.66
C ASN A 74 21.70 8.95 8.19
N GLU A 75 21.59 7.97 7.28
CA GLU A 75 22.76 7.30 6.71
C GLU A 75 23.44 8.23 5.69
N PRO A 76 24.78 8.32 5.67
CA PRO A 76 25.51 9.25 4.78
C PRO A 76 25.14 9.11 3.30
N GLU A 77 24.84 7.89 2.86
CA GLU A 77 24.45 7.56 1.49
C GLU A 77 23.08 8.11 1.09
N PHE A 78 22.19 8.35 2.05
CA PHE A 78 20.80 8.76 1.81
C PHE A 78 20.45 10.13 2.39
N GLN A 79 21.41 10.81 3.03
CA GLN A 79 21.20 12.08 3.71
C GLN A 79 20.72 13.20 2.78
N ALA A 80 21.06 13.12 1.48
CA ALA A 80 20.61 14.08 0.48
C ALA A 80 19.16 13.84 0.03
N ALA A 81 18.57 12.68 0.31
CA ALA A 81 17.16 12.39 0.01
C ALA A 81 16.23 13.09 1.01
N THR A 82 15.07 13.52 0.54
CA THR A 82 14.06 14.17 1.40
C THR A 82 13.00 13.16 1.86
N LEU A 83 12.82 13.03 3.18
CA LEU A 83 11.69 12.29 3.75
C LEU A 83 10.52 13.25 4.02
N LEU A 84 9.37 12.99 3.38
CA LEU A 84 8.12 13.70 3.60
C LEU A 84 7.13 12.78 4.34
N ARG A 85 6.45 13.33 5.34
CA ARG A 85 5.45 12.62 6.14
C ARG A 85 4.09 13.29 6.03
N PHE A 86 3.06 12.49 5.84
CA PHE A 86 1.70 12.97 6.00
C PHE A 86 1.29 13.05 7.47
N GLY A 87 0.37 13.98 7.76
CA GLY A 87 -0.40 13.93 8.99
C GLY A 87 -1.21 12.63 9.08
N PRO A 88 -1.66 12.24 10.29
CA PRO A 88 -2.58 11.12 10.46
C PRO A 88 -3.79 11.21 9.53
N ASP A 89 -4.29 10.06 9.09
CA ASP A 89 -5.57 9.91 8.37
C ASP A 89 -5.76 10.82 7.13
N SER A 90 -4.69 11.03 6.36
CA SER A 90 -4.69 11.89 5.18
C SER A 90 -4.49 11.14 3.84
N PRO A 91 -5.26 10.08 3.53
CA PRO A 91 -5.04 9.26 2.32
C PRO A 91 -5.23 10.05 1.02
N MET A 92 -6.04 11.11 1.03
CA MET A 92 -6.29 11.95 -0.14
C MET A 92 -5.06 12.74 -0.59
N LEU A 93 -4.13 12.96 0.33
CA LEU A 93 -2.85 13.61 0.08
C LEU A 93 -1.80 12.63 -0.45
N ASN A 94 -2.06 11.32 -0.44
CA ASN A 94 -1.11 10.32 -0.89
C ASN A 94 -1.46 9.81 -2.30
N PRO A 95 -0.69 10.14 -3.35
CA PRO A 95 -1.02 9.74 -4.72
C PRO A 95 -0.97 8.23 -4.93
N ILE A 96 -0.26 7.48 -4.09
CA ILE A 96 -0.21 6.01 -4.20
C ILE A 96 -1.58 5.37 -3.98
N GLU A 97 -2.47 5.99 -3.21
CA GLU A 97 -3.81 5.45 -2.94
C GLU A 97 -4.66 5.38 -4.21
N ASN A 98 -4.49 6.36 -5.11
CA ASN A 98 -5.16 6.40 -6.40
C ASN A 98 -4.62 5.33 -7.36
N VAL A 99 -3.29 5.17 -7.43
CA VAL A 99 -2.63 4.11 -8.21
C VAL A 99 -3.05 2.74 -7.71
N LEU A 100 -3.05 2.53 -6.39
CA LEU A 100 -3.49 1.28 -5.77
C LEU A 100 -4.97 1.02 -5.96
N SER A 101 -5.81 2.05 -6.02
CA SER A 101 -7.23 1.91 -6.32
C SER A 101 -7.46 1.43 -7.76
N ALA A 102 -6.77 2.02 -8.74
CA ALA A 102 -6.78 1.55 -10.13
C ALA A 102 -6.28 0.10 -10.24
N PHE A 103 -5.18 -0.22 -9.55
CA PHE A 103 -4.61 -1.57 -9.52
C PHE A 103 -5.57 -2.59 -8.90
N LYS A 104 -6.17 -2.27 -7.74
CA LYS A 104 -7.18 -3.11 -7.09
C LYS A 104 -8.37 -3.36 -8.01
N SER A 105 -8.81 -2.36 -8.77
CA SER A 105 -9.90 -2.55 -9.75
C SER A 105 -9.50 -3.57 -10.82
N LYS A 106 -8.30 -3.46 -11.40
CA LYS A 106 -7.85 -4.44 -12.41
C LYS A 106 -7.68 -5.84 -11.85
N VAL A 107 -7.19 -5.97 -10.61
CA VAL A 107 -7.13 -7.28 -9.93
C VAL A 107 -8.53 -7.85 -9.73
N LYS A 108 -9.51 -7.03 -9.34
CA LYS A 108 -10.92 -7.48 -9.21
C LYS A 108 -11.48 -7.95 -10.55
N ASP A 109 -11.24 -7.22 -11.64
CA ASP A 109 -11.68 -7.60 -12.99
C ASP A 109 -11.07 -8.95 -13.40
N TYR A 110 -9.76 -9.10 -13.20
CA TYR A 110 -9.02 -10.34 -13.47
C TYR A 110 -9.56 -11.53 -12.67
N MET A 111 -9.79 -11.35 -11.38
CA MET A 111 -10.35 -12.39 -10.51
C MET A 111 -11.78 -12.75 -10.90
N THR A 112 -12.57 -11.77 -11.35
CA THR A 112 -13.95 -11.97 -11.79
C THR A 112 -13.98 -12.78 -13.08
N GLY A 113 -13.16 -12.44 -14.07
CA GLY A 113 -13.03 -13.19 -15.32
C GLY A 113 -12.51 -14.63 -15.12
N ARG A 114 -11.73 -14.87 -14.06
CA ARG A 114 -11.19 -16.21 -13.71
C ARG A 114 -11.89 -16.86 -12.51
N ARG A 115 -13.10 -16.43 -12.17
CA ARG A 115 -13.81 -16.84 -10.94
C ARG A 115 -13.90 -18.36 -10.79
N VAL A 116 -14.19 -19.09 -11.87
CA VAL A 116 -14.27 -20.56 -11.86
C VAL A 116 -12.94 -21.17 -11.39
N HIS A 117 -11.81 -20.74 -11.96
CA HIS A 117 -10.48 -21.23 -11.60
C HIS A 117 -10.06 -20.81 -10.19
N ASN A 118 -10.47 -19.63 -9.73
CA ASN A 118 -10.19 -19.13 -8.38
C ASN A 118 -10.94 -19.95 -7.29
N ILE A 119 -12.09 -20.53 -7.62
CA ILE A 119 -12.90 -21.36 -6.71
C ILE A 119 -12.51 -22.84 -6.81
N ALA A 120 -12.12 -23.32 -7.99
CA ALA A 120 -11.69 -24.69 -8.23
C ALA A 120 -10.29 -24.95 -7.64
N VAL A 121 -10.26 -25.33 -6.36
CA VAL A 121 -9.03 -25.63 -5.61
C VAL A 121 -8.57 -27.06 -5.96
N PRO A 122 -7.34 -27.25 -6.48
CA PRO A 122 -6.82 -28.57 -6.78
C PRO A 122 -6.70 -29.48 -5.55
N GLN A 123 -6.78 -30.80 -5.74
CA GLN A 123 -6.47 -31.76 -4.68
C GLN A 123 -5.02 -31.59 -4.22
N GLY A 124 -4.79 -31.70 -2.90
CA GLY A 124 -3.45 -31.56 -2.31
C GLY A 124 -3.01 -30.13 -2.00
N THR A 125 -3.83 -29.11 -2.29
CA THR A 125 -3.55 -27.72 -1.87
C THR A 125 -4.64 -27.16 -0.96
N THR A 126 -4.27 -26.15 -0.16
CA THR A 126 -5.25 -25.43 0.67
C THR A 126 -5.90 -24.33 -0.15
N MET A 127 -7.17 -24.01 0.14
CA MET A 127 -7.85 -22.86 -0.48
C MET A 127 -7.04 -21.56 -0.34
N LYS A 128 -6.37 -21.37 0.80
CA LYS A 128 -5.54 -20.19 1.07
C LYS A 128 -4.33 -20.14 0.15
N ALA A 129 -3.61 -21.25 -0.01
CA ALA A 129 -2.44 -21.32 -0.88
C ALA A 129 -2.82 -21.09 -2.34
N HIS A 130 -3.89 -21.74 -2.82
CA HIS A 130 -4.43 -21.57 -4.17
C HIS A 130 -4.77 -20.10 -4.47
N ARG A 131 -5.58 -19.48 -3.63
CA ARG A 131 -6.00 -18.08 -3.81
C ARG A 131 -4.85 -17.10 -3.65
N HIS A 132 -3.89 -17.40 -2.79
CA HIS A 132 -2.69 -16.59 -2.64
C HIS A 132 -1.86 -16.59 -3.93
N GLN A 133 -1.64 -17.75 -4.54
CA GLN A 133 -0.94 -17.87 -5.81
C GLN A 133 -1.67 -17.09 -6.92
N PHE A 134 -3.00 -17.21 -7.00
CA PHE A 134 -3.82 -16.44 -7.94
C PHE A 134 -3.66 -14.92 -7.77
N LEU A 135 -3.66 -14.44 -6.52
CA LEU A 135 -3.46 -13.02 -6.23
C LEU A 135 -2.04 -12.56 -6.56
N GLN A 136 -1.03 -13.38 -6.30
CA GLN A 136 0.36 -13.08 -6.66
C GLN A 136 0.52 -12.99 -8.18
N GLU A 137 -0.01 -13.96 -8.93
CA GLU A 137 0.02 -13.94 -10.40
C GLU A 137 -0.66 -12.69 -10.95
N ALA A 138 -1.86 -12.36 -10.43
CA ALA A 138 -2.57 -11.14 -10.81
C ALA A 138 -1.73 -9.89 -10.51
N ALA A 139 -1.11 -9.82 -9.34
CA ALA A 139 -0.29 -8.67 -8.95
C ALA A 139 0.95 -8.52 -9.84
N HIS A 140 1.71 -9.59 -10.07
CA HIS A 140 2.89 -9.57 -10.92
C HIS A 140 2.56 -9.20 -12.37
N THR A 141 1.44 -9.70 -12.90
CA THR A 141 1.02 -9.44 -14.28
C THR A 141 0.48 -8.03 -14.45
N LEU A 142 -0.35 -7.56 -13.52
CA LEU A 142 -1.13 -6.32 -13.70
C LEU A 142 -0.41 -5.08 -13.17
N PHE A 143 0.44 -5.19 -12.15
CA PHE A 143 1.06 -4.01 -11.55
C PHE A 143 1.89 -3.19 -12.57
N PRO A 144 2.75 -3.80 -13.42
CA PRO A 144 3.49 -3.05 -14.45
C PRO A 144 2.58 -2.41 -15.51
N LEU A 145 1.41 -3.01 -15.78
CA LEU A 145 0.44 -2.50 -16.75
C LEU A 145 -0.39 -1.34 -16.20
N VAL A 146 -0.56 -1.28 -14.88
CA VAL A 146 -1.34 -0.23 -14.22
C VAL A 146 -0.46 0.92 -13.76
N ALA A 147 0.63 0.65 -13.03
CA ALA A 147 1.51 1.65 -12.41
C ALA A 147 2.46 2.33 -13.43
N THR A 148 1.90 2.72 -14.57
CA THR A 148 2.60 3.39 -15.66
C THR A 148 2.95 4.83 -15.29
N ALA A 149 3.98 5.39 -15.92
CA ALA A 149 4.36 6.79 -15.70
C ALA A 149 3.19 7.78 -15.94
N PRO A 150 2.38 7.65 -17.02
CA PRO A 150 1.23 8.53 -17.23
C PRO A 150 0.19 8.46 -16.10
N LEU A 151 -0.14 7.25 -15.62
CA LEU A 151 -1.09 7.12 -14.51
C LEU A 151 -0.52 7.72 -13.23
N ASN A 152 0.75 7.44 -12.92
CA ASN A 152 1.40 7.97 -11.72
C ASN A 152 1.43 9.51 -11.72
N VAL A 153 1.73 10.13 -12.87
CA VAL A 153 1.69 11.59 -13.03
C VAL A 153 0.27 12.13 -12.85
N SER A 154 -0.73 11.46 -13.44
CA SER A 154 -2.14 11.86 -13.27
C SER A 154 -2.59 11.79 -11.82
N CYS A 155 -2.30 10.69 -11.12
CA CYS A 155 -2.61 10.52 -9.69
C CYS A 155 -1.89 11.57 -8.83
N TYR A 156 -0.63 11.88 -9.13
CA TYR A 156 0.11 12.94 -8.45
C TYR A 156 -0.54 14.32 -8.64
N ARG A 157 -0.86 14.69 -9.90
CA ARG A 157 -1.51 15.97 -10.22
C ARG A 157 -2.89 16.09 -9.55
N TYR A 158 -3.67 15.01 -9.55
CA TYR A 158 -4.96 14.98 -8.86
C TYR A 158 -4.79 15.25 -7.37
N THR A 159 -3.85 14.57 -6.72
CA THR A 159 -3.57 14.74 -5.30
C THR A 159 -3.03 16.13 -4.95
N LEU A 160 -2.28 16.78 -5.84
CA LEU A 160 -1.84 18.18 -5.67
C LEU A 160 -3.03 19.16 -5.55
N THR A 161 -4.16 18.89 -6.21
CA THR A 161 -5.34 19.76 -6.09
C THR A 161 -5.88 19.80 -4.65
N PHE A 162 -5.68 18.74 -3.87
CA PHE A 162 -6.03 18.72 -2.45
C PHE A 162 -5.00 19.44 -1.59
N HIS A 163 -3.73 19.48 -1.98
CA HIS A 163 -2.71 20.21 -1.24
C HIS A 163 -2.98 21.72 -1.25
N VAL A 164 -3.42 22.24 -2.40
CA VAL A 164 -3.87 23.64 -2.53
C VAL A 164 -5.03 23.90 -1.57
N LYS A 165 -6.08 23.06 -1.60
CA LYS A 165 -7.25 23.21 -0.72
C LYS A 165 -6.91 23.13 0.77
N VAL A 166 -6.00 22.23 1.17
CA VAL A 166 -5.54 22.15 2.56
C VAL A 166 -4.81 23.41 2.98
N THR A 167 -4.00 23.99 2.09
CA THR A 167 -3.28 25.25 2.33
C THR A 167 -4.26 26.41 2.51
N ASP A 168 -5.33 26.41 1.71
CA ASP A 168 -6.38 27.43 1.73
C ASP A 168 -7.46 27.19 2.81
N PHE A 169 -7.35 26.11 3.59
CA PHE A 169 -8.36 25.65 4.57
C PHE A 169 -9.74 25.40 3.94
N ASP A 170 -9.79 25.08 2.65
CA ASP A 170 -10.98 24.78 1.88
C ASP A 170 -11.49 23.36 2.09
N ASN A 171 -12.81 23.18 1.92
CA ASN A 171 -13.43 21.87 2.04
C ASN A 171 -12.98 20.94 0.89
N MET A 172 -12.57 19.72 1.24
CA MET A 172 -12.11 18.71 0.27
C MET A 172 -13.28 17.82 -0.17
N PRO A 173 -13.65 17.77 -1.46
CA PRO A 173 -14.66 16.84 -1.95
C PRO A 173 -14.04 15.43 -2.06
N VAL A 174 -14.04 14.71 -0.95
CA VAL A 174 -13.53 13.34 -0.87
C VAL A 174 -14.55 12.35 -1.44
N GLY A 175 -14.10 11.35 -2.22
CA GLY A 175 -14.95 10.24 -2.68
C GLY A 175 -15.54 10.35 -4.09
N ARG A 176 -15.09 11.30 -4.93
CA ARG A 176 -15.45 11.32 -6.36
C ARG A 176 -14.51 10.45 -7.19
N CYS A 177 -15.07 9.63 -8.08
CA CYS A 177 -14.32 8.70 -8.91
C CYS A 177 -13.46 9.43 -9.95
N LEU A 178 -12.19 9.03 -10.11
CA LEU A 178 -11.21 9.61 -11.04
C LEU A 178 -11.58 9.53 -12.53
N MET A 179 -12.67 8.85 -12.88
CA MET A 179 -13.09 8.63 -14.26
C MET A 179 -13.90 9.78 -14.89
N GLU A 180 -14.12 10.89 -14.18
CA GLU A 180 -14.89 12.04 -14.68
C GLU A 180 -14.04 13.23 -15.13
N ILE A 181 -12.71 13.10 -15.15
CA ILE A 181 -11.81 14.17 -15.61
C ILE A 181 -11.04 13.65 -16.84
N SER A 182 -11.70 13.72 -17.98
CA SER A 182 -11.14 13.54 -19.32
C SER A 182 -11.55 14.70 -20.20
#